data_AF-A0A0T5Z5Q0-F1
#
_entry.id   AF-A0A0T5Z5Q0-F1
#
_cell.length_a   1.000
_cell.length_b   1.000
_cell.length_c   1.000
_cell.angle_alpha   90.00
_cell.angle_beta   90.00
_cell.angle_gamma   90.00
#
_symmetry.space_group_name_H-M   'P 1'
#
loop_
_entity.id
_entity.type
_entity.pdbx_description
1 polymer ?
#
loop_
_entity_poly.entity_id
_entity_poly.type
_entity_poly.pdbx_seq_one_letter_code
_entity_poly.pdbx_strand_id
1 'polypeptide(L)' 'PNHTEIVGRMHAGEEMQDPESFTKGDLIFPSGETLPRCWTDVRYREH' A
#
# COMPACT_ATOMS: atom_id res chain seq x y z
N PRO A 1 -5.35 -10.09 -5.28
CA PRO A 1 -6.09 -8.81 -5.40
C PRO A 1 -7.41 -8.90 -4.62
N ASN A 2 -7.29 -8.54 -3.34
CA ASN A 2 -8.25 -8.53 -2.21
C ASN A 2 -7.45 -8.64 -0.88
N HIS A 3 -6.16 -9.00 -0.95
CA HIS A 3 -5.24 -8.95 0.18
C HIS A 3 -5.10 -7.51 0.72
N THR A 4 -5.08 -7.41 2.05
CA THR A 4 -4.86 -6.18 2.82
C THR A 4 -3.41 -5.71 2.77
N GLU A 5 -2.51 -6.58 2.30
CA GLU A 5 -1.07 -6.34 2.27
C GLU A 5 -0.54 -6.37 0.82
N ILE A 6 0.60 -5.70 0.63
CA ILE A 6 1.40 -5.75 -0.60
C ILE A 6 2.86 -6.02 -0.25
N VAL A 7 3.57 -6.74 -1.13
CA VAL A 7 5.01 -6.89 -0.98
C VAL A 7 5.70 -5.68 -1.61
N GLY A 8 6.51 -4.99 -0.82
CA GLY A 8 7.26 -3.81 -1.23
C GLY A 8 8.72 -3.91 -0.81
N ARG A 9 9.53 -2.94 -1.24
CA ARG A 9 10.87 -2.72 -0.71
C ARG A 9 10.97 -1.26 -0.30
N MET A 10 11.41 -1.01 0.93
CA MET A 10 11.67 0.33 1.40
C MET A 10 13.10 0.72 1.04
N HIS A 11 13.27 1.87 0.41
CA HIS A 11 14.58 2.41 0.07
C HIS A 11 14.66 3.87 0.51
N ALA A 12 15.39 4.11 1.61
CA ALA A 12 15.50 5.42 2.26
C ALA A 12 16.95 5.95 2.27
N GLY A 13 17.74 5.63 1.23
CA GLY A 13 19.15 6.04 1.12
C GLY A 13 20.15 5.04 1.70
N GLU A 14 19.66 3.91 2.21
CA GLU A 14 20.45 2.73 2.54
C GLU A 14 20.48 1.74 1.37
N GLU A 15 21.26 0.65 1.49
CA GLU A 15 21.24 -0.43 0.51
C GLU A 15 19.82 -1.02 0.37
N MET A 16 19.48 -1.52 -0.83
CA MET A 16 18.15 -2.07 -1.08
C MET A 16 17.86 -3.23 -0.12
N GLN A 17 16.87 -3.00 0.74
CA GLN A 17 16.42 -3.99 1.72
C GLN A 17 15.65 -5.13 1.05
N ASP A 18 15.54 -6.24 1.80
CA ASP A 18 14.73 -7.37 1.42
C ASP A 18 13.26 -6.98 1.25
N PRO A 19 12.50 -7.71 0.42
CA PRO A 19 11.08 -7.48 0.27
C PRO A 19 10.33 -7.77 1.58
N GLU A 20 9.47 -6.84 1.96
CA GLU A 20 8.62 -6.91 3.17
C GLU A 20 7.15 -6.74 2.81
N SER A 21 6.26 -7.21 3.70
CA SER A 21 4.82 -7.03 3.55
C SER A 21 4.39 -5.72 4.22
N PHE A 22 3.66 -4.90 3.47
CA PHE A 22 3.14 -3.61 3.92
C PHE A 22 1.62 -3.61 3.88
N THR A 23 0.99 -3.18 4.97
CA THR A 23 -0.47 -3.00 5.04
C THR A 23 -0.87 -1.83 4.16
N LYS A 24 -1.83 -2.05 3.25
CA LYS A 24 -2.33 -1.00 2.36
C LYS A 24 -2.96 0.18 3.10
N GLY A 25 -3.55 -0.06 4.27
CA GLY A 25 -4.12 0.99 5.11
C GLY A 25 -3.09 2.01 5.61
N ASP A 26 -1.81 1.61 5.70
CA ASP A 26 -0.73 2.44 6.23
C ASP A 26 0.03 3.18 5.11
N LEU A 27 -0.34 2.96 3.84
CA LEU A 27 0.35 3.52 2.68
C LEU A 27 -0.35 4.78 2.16
N ILE A 28 0.47 5.80 1.86
CA ILE A 28 0.06 7.05 1.24
C ILE A 28 0.92 7.36 0.03
N PHE A 29 0.40 8.13 -0.92
CA PHE A 29 1.18 8.69 -2.00
C PHE A 29 2.13 9.77 -1.47
N PRO A 30 3.25 10.03 -2.16
CA PRO A 30 4.16 11.13 -1.82
C PRO A 30 3.50 12.52 -1.84
N SER A 31 2.32 12.66 -2.49
CA SER A 31 1.49 13.86 -2.43
C SER A 31 0.75 14.05 -1.10
N GLY A 32 0.74 13.03 -0.23
CA GLY A 32 -0.03 12.99 1.03
C GLY A 32 -1.43 12.37 0.90
N GLU A 33 -1.83 11.94 -0.30
CA GLU A 33 -3.13 11.30 -0.52
C GLU A 33 -3.10 9.83 -0.09
N THR A 34 -4.18 9.35 0.51
CA THR A 34 -4.34 7.91 0.84
C THR A 34 -4.55 7.07 -0.41
N LEU A 35 -4.30 5.76 -0.32
CA LEU A 35 -4.63 4.85 -1.42
C LEU A 35 -6.12 4.93 -1.83
N PRO A 36 -6.45 4.70 -3.12
CA PRO A 36 -7.83 4.68 -3.57
C PRO A 36 -8.65 3.61 -2.85
N ARG A 37 -9.91 3.90 -2.51
CA ARG A 37 -10.79 2.93 -1.83
C ARG A 37 -10.95 1.62 -2.59
N CYS A 38 -10.88 1.66 -3.92
CA CYS A 38 -10.94 0.46 -4.75
C CYS A 38 -9.75 -0.50 -4.57
N TRP A 39 -8.68 -0.07 -3.91
CA TRP A 39 -7.49 -0.87 -3.65
C TRP A 39 -7.47 -1.45 -2.22
N THR A 40 -8.23 -0.84 -1.30
CA THR A 40 -8.34 -1.23 0.11
C THR A 40 -9.67 -1.92 0.43
N ASP A 41 -10.73 -1.64 -0.33
CA ASP A 41 -12.08 -2.17 -0.13
C ASP A 41 -12.64 -2.75 -1.43
N VAL A 42 -12.97 -4.05 -1.41
CA VAL A 42 -13.59 -4.76 -2.53
C VAL A 42 -15.03 -4.29 -2.80
N ARG A 43 -15.71 -3.74 -1.79
CA ARG A 43 -17.09 -3.24 -1.86
C ARG A 43 -17.18 -1.73 -2.10
N TYR A 44 -16.09 -1.09 -2.53
CA TYR A 44 -16.06 0.36 -2.71
C TYR A 44 -17.13 0.91 -3.69
N ARG A 45 -17.68 0.07 -4.58
CA ARG A 45 -18.72 0.43 -5.57
C ARG A 45 -20.14 0.31 -5.04
N GLU A 46 -20.34 -0.28 -3.87
CA GLU A 46 -21.66 -0.46 -3.24
C GLU A 46 -22.10 0.77 -2.44
N HIS A 47 -21.22 1.79 -2.30
CA HIS A 47 -21.46 3.05 -1.60
C HIS A 47 -21.75 4.22 -2.55
#